data_AF-A0A2T3G8K5-F1
#
_entry.id   AF-A0A2T3G8K5-F1
#
_cell.length_a   1.000
_cell.length_b   1.000
_cell.length_c   1.000
_cell.angle_alpha   90.00
_cell.angle_beta   90.00
_cell.angle_gamma   90.00
#
_symmetry.space_group_name_H-M   'P 1'
#
loop_
_entity.id
_entity.type
_entity.pdbx_description
1 polymer ?
#
loop_
_entity_poly.entity_id
_entity_poly.type
_entity_poly.pdbx_seq_one_letter_code
_entity_poly.pdbx_strand_id
1 'polypeptide(L)'
;MFGTRKGGLFADNKPTLGQCDPEFIDLFTRFAYDEVIHEPGANHPDLDDATRSMAILATLIGCQGADAFATMLPVALDGGVAPVQVKEIVYQAVAYLGFGRVLPFLNIVNEVLTDRGVTLPLEGQSTTTPETRAEAGERSQIEIFGEGMRGFATSGPEETRHINKWEASAVFVG
;
A
#
# COMPACT_ATOMS: atom_id res chain seq x y z
N MET A 1 -9.53 5.70 16.45
CA MET A 1 -10.58 5.20 17.36
C MET A 1 -10.63 3.67 17.24
N PHE A 2 -9.99 2.95 18.16
CA PHE A 2 -9.95 1.48 18.15
C PHE A 2 -11.17 0.93 18.91
N GLY A 3 -12.27 0.68 18.19
CA GLY A 3 -13.51 0.22 18.82
C GLY A 3 -14.51 -0.38 17.83
N THR A 4 -14.82 -1.66 18.07
CA THR A 4 -15.97 -2.46 17.59
C THR A 4 -16.06 -2.73 16.08
N ARG A 5 -15.39 -3.81 15.63
CA ARG A 5 -15.79 -4.53 14.41
C ARG A 5 -17.15 -5.19 14.66
N LYS A 6 -18.20 -4.75 13.96
CA LYS A 6 -19.44 -5.52 13.81
C LYS A 6 -19.33 -6.31 12.51
N GLY A 7 -19.29 -7.64 12.58
CA GLY A 7 -19.70 -8.50 11.46
C GLY A 7 -18.69 -9.46 10.83
N GLY A 8 -17.50 -9.66 11.39
CA GLY A 8 -16.53 -10.67 10.92
C GLY A 8 -16.18 -11.69 12.01
N LEU A 9 -15.42 -12.73 11.64
CA LEU A 9 -15.02 -13.95 12.38
C LEU A 9 -14.26 -13.73 13.74
N PHE A 10 -14.41 -12.58 14.38
CA PHE A 10 -13.85 -12.23 15.70
C PHE A 10 -14.78 -11.26 16.44
N ALA A 11 -15.93 -11.77 16.91
CA ALA A 11 -16.78 -11.08 17.88
C ALA A 11 -16.44 -11.50 19.32
N ASP A 12 -15.15 -11.62 19.64
CA ASP A 12 -14.68 -12.46 20.76
C ASP A 12 -14.84 -11.84 22.15
N ASN A 13 -15.57 -10.73 22.33
CA ASN A 13 -15.71 -10.05 23.64
C ASN A 13 -14.36 -9.74 24.33
N LYS A 14 -13.26 -9.70 23.55
CA LYS A 14 -11.92 -9.44 24.07
C LYS A 14 -11.78 -7.96 24.43
N PRO A 15 -11.13 -7.63 25.55
CA PRO A 15 -10.85 -6.25 25.90
C PRO A 15 -10.03 -5.58 24.79
N THR A 16 -10.34 -4.31 24.52
CA THR A 16 -9.63 -3.48 23.53
C THR A 16 -8.24 -3.11 24.03
N LEU A 17 -7.33 -2.72 23.12
CA LEU A 17 -6.02 -2.19 23.50
C LEU A 17 -6.12 -0.97 24.43
N GLY A 18 -7.17 -0.14 24.30
CA GLY A 18 -7.39 0.97 25.23
C GLY A 18 -7.78 0.53 26.64
N GLN A 19 -8.31 -0.68 26.81
CA GLN A 19 -8.64 -1.26 28.11
C GLN A 19 -7.46 -2.03 28.71
N CYS A 20 -6.67 -2.72 27.87
CA CYS A 20 -5.52 -3.51 28.31
C CYS A 20 -4.26 -2.65 28.51
N ASP A 21 -4.02 -1.69 27.62
CA ASP A 21 -2.77 -0.95 27.49
C ASP A 21 -3.02 0.57 27.31
N PRO A 22 -3.76 1.22 28.23
CA PRO A 22 -4.15 2.63 28.07
C PRO A 22 -2.96 3.59 27.97
N GLU A 23 -1.88 3.34 28.71
CA GLU A 23 -0.65 4.16 28.64
C GLU A 23 0.02 4.05 27.27
N PHE A 24 0.10 2.84 26.71
CA PHE A 24 0.65 2.66 25.37
C PHE A 24 -0.21 3.39 24.33
N ILE A 25 -1.54 3.29 24.42
CA ILE A 25 -2.44 3.99 23.50
C ILE A 25 -2.27 5.50 23.59
N ASP A 26 -2.15 6.07 24.79
CA ASP A 26 -1.93 7.50 24.97
C ASP A 26 -0.58 7.94 24.37
N LEU A 27 0.51 7.27 24.73
CA LEU A 27 1.85 7.55 24.23
C LEU A 27 1.95 7.41 22.71
N PHE A 28 1.43 6.31 22.16
CA PHE A 28 1.45 6.05 20.72
C PHE A 28 0.58 7.05 19.96
N THR A 29 -0.59 7.40 20.48
CA THR A 29 -1.47 8.38 19.81
C THR A 29 -0.80 9.75 19.77
N ARG A 30 -0.22 10.21 20.89
CA ARG A 30 0.54 11.46 20.95
C ARG A 30 1.73 11.45 20.00
N PHE A 31 2.49 10.37 19.99
CA PHE A 31 3.62 10.24 19.07
C PHE A 31 3.18 10.27 17.60
N ALA A 32 2.26 9.38 17.21
CA ALA A 32 1.91 9.17 15.80
C ALA A 32 1.06 10.29 15.18
N TYR A 33 0.19 10.93 15.96
CA TYR A 33 -0.77 11.92 15.45
C TYR A 33 -0.51 13.36 15.89
N ASP A 34 0.45 13.59 16.79
CA ASP A 34 0.87 14.94 17.18
C ASP A 34 2.35 15.15 16.88
N GLU A 35 3.26 14.44 17.56
CA GLU A 35 4.70 14.68 17.43
C GLU A 35 5.20 14.47 15.99
N VAL A 36 4.90 13.32 15.38
CA VAL A 36 5.37 12.99 14.02
C VAL A 36 4.74 13.91 12.96
N ILE A 37 3.46 14.26 13.11
CA ILE A 37 2.75 15.09 12.13
C ILE A 37 3.20 16.53 12.20
N HIS A 38 3.62 17.04 13.36
CA HIS A 38 4.08 18.41 13.52
C HIS A 38 5.61 18.57 13.45
N GLU A 39 6.37 17.47 13.39
CA GLU A 39 7.84 17.51 13.27
C GLU A 39 8.25 18.16 11.92
N PRO A 40 8.95 19.32 11.93
CA PRO A 40 9.27 20.05 10.71
C PRO A 40 10.09 19.24 9.70
N GLY A 41 10.95 18.34 10.18
CA GLY A 41 11.78 17.47 9.33
C GLY A 41 11.05 16.25 8.75
N ALA A 42 9.85 15.92 9.24
CA ALA A 42 9.09 14.74 8.84
C ALA A 42 7.96 15.05 7.85
N ASN A 43 7.85 16.30 7.39
CA ASN A 43 6.80 16.77 6.51
C ASN A 43 7.36 17.32 5.19
N HIS A 44 6.63 17.05 4.11
CA HIS A 44 6.88 17.60 2.79
C HIS A 44 5.57 18.15 2.24
N PRO A 45 5.57 19.26 1.47
CA PRO A 45 4.34 19.80 0.87
C PRO A 45 3.55 18.78 0.03
N ASP A 46 4.25 17.84 -0.60
CA ASP A 46 3.66 16.76 -1.41
C ASP A 46 3.22 15.53 -0.58
N LEU A 47 3.44 15.52 0.74
CA LEU A 47 3.06 14.43 1.65
C LEU A 47 1.79 14.79 2.42
N ASP A 48 0.67 14.87 1.69
CA ASP A 48 -0.66 15.04 2.28
C ASP A 48 -1.13 13.78 3.03
N ASP A 49 -2.28 13.85 3.70
CA ASP A 49 -2.80 12.76 4.54
C ASP A 49 -3.08 11.47 3.74
N ALA A 50 -3.57 11.62 2.51
CA ALA A 50 -3.82 10.48 1.62
C ALA A 50 -2.50 9.81 1.21
N THR A 51 -1.51 10.60 0.79
CA THR A 51 -0.18 10.12 0.39
C THR A 51 0.56 9.48 1.56
N ARG A 52 0.47 10.08 2.75
CA ARG A 52 0.99 9.50 4.00
C ARG A 52 0.33 8.17 4.32
N SER A 53 -0.98 8.08 4.17
CA SER A 53 -1.72 6.83 4.37
C SER A 53 -1.28 5.74 3.39
N MET A 54 -1.08 6.08 2.11
CA MET A 54 -0.53 5.15 1.12
C MET A 54 0.87 4.65 1.52
N ALA A 55 1.75 5.55 1.97
CA ALA A 55 3.08 5.18 2.44
C ALA A 55 3.04 4.26 3.68
N ILE A 56 2.12 4.51 4.62
CA ILE A 56 1.90 3.64 5.79
C ILE A 56 1.43 2.26 5.33
N LEU A 57 0.43 2.18 4.44
CA LEU A 57 -0.05 0.91 3.91
C LEU A 57 1.06 0.12 3.22
N ALA A 58 1.82 0.76 2.33
CA ALA A 58 2.97 0.13 1.66
C ALA A 58 4.02 -0.37 2.66
N THR A 59 4.34 0.43 3.69
CA THR A 59 5.27 0.05 4.76
C THR A 59 4.78 -1.18 5.53
N LEU A 60 3.49 -1.24 5.85
CA LEU A 60 2.89 -2.37 6.56
C LEU A 60 2.90 -3.65 5.73
N ILE A 61 2.75 -3.57 4.41
CA ILE A 61 2.95 -4.72 3.53
C ILE A 61 4.43 -5.15 3.57
N GLY A 62 5.36 -4.20 3.44
CA GLY A 62 6.80 -4.44 3.47
C GLY A 62 7.30 -5.14 4.74
N CYS A 63 6.77 -4.78 5.91
CA CYS A 63 7.12 -5.41 7.18
C CYS A 63 6.23 -6.62 7.54
N GLN A 64 5.31 -7.03 6.67
CA GLN A 64 4.31 -8.08 6.89
C GLN A 64 3.38 -7.85 8.10
N GLY A 65 3.07 -6.59 8.42
CA GLY A 65 2.16 -6.19 9.49
C GLY A 65 0.68 -6.27 9.11
N ALA A 66 0.17 -7.47 8.81
CA ALA A 66 -1.20 -7.68 8.31
C ALA A 66 -2.31 -7.16 9.24
N ASP A 67 -2.19 -7.36 10.55
CA ASP A 67 -3.20 -6.91 11.52
C ASP A 67 -3.28 -5.37 11.62
N ALA A 68 -2.11 -4.73 11.60
CA ALA A 68 -2.01 -3.27 11.54
C ALA A 68 -2.54 -2.73 10.21
N PHE A 69 -2.24 -3.40 9.09
CA PHE A 69 -2.78 -3.04 7.77
C PHE A 69 -4.30 -3.12 7.74
N ALA A 70 -4.89 -4.21 8.26
CA ALA A 70 -6.35 -4.35 8.35
C ALA A 70 -7.00 -3.25 9.21
N THR A 71 -6.25 -2.70 10.15
CA THR A 71 -6.73 -1.61 11.01
C THR A 71 -6.57 -0.23 10.35
N MET A 72 -5.48 -0.02 9.60
CA MET A 72 -5.20 1.24 8.92
C MET A 72 -5.93 1.40 7.59
N LEU A 73 -6.27 0.31 6.91
CA LEU A 73 -6.94 0.37 5.61
C LEU A 73 -8.27 1.15 5.64
N PRO A 74 -9.19 0.90 6.61
CA PRO A 74 -10.39 1.73 6.74
C PRO A 74 -10.08 3.22 6.93
N VAL A 75 -9.07 3.55 7.74
CA VAL A 75 -8.65 4.94 8.01
C VAL A 75 -8.12 5.60 6.73
N ALA A 76 -7.31 4.89 5.94
CA ALA A 76 -6.80 5.39 4.67
C ALA A 76 -7.93 5.66 3.66
N LEU A 77 -8.90 4.75 3.56
CA LEU A 77 -10.08 4.91 2.69
C LEU A 77 -10.94 6.12 3.12
N ASP A 78 -11.15 6.30 4.43
CA ASP A 78 -11.89 7.46 4.96
C ASP A 78 -11.11 8.77 4.79
N GLY A 79 -9.76 8.68 4.79
CA GLY A 79 -8.82 9.77 4.50
C GLY A 79 -8.65 10.10 3.02
N GLY A 80 -9.46 9.51 2.13
CA GLY A 80 -9.52 9.86 0.72
C GLY A 80 -8.66 9.00 -0.22
N VAL A 81 -7.99 7.97 0.27
CA VAL A 81 -7.31 7.00 -0.61
C VAL A 81 -8.37 6.17 -1.34
N ALA A 82 -8.33 6.16 -2.67
CA ALA A 82 -9.30 5.44 -3.48
C ALA A 82 -9.09 3.91 -3.40
N PRO A 83 -10.16 3.09 -3.51
CA PRO A 83 -10.04 1.63 -3.58
C PRO A 83 -9.07 1.13 -4.67
N VAL A 84 -9.04 1.82 -5.81
CA VAL A 84 -8.08 1.56 -6.90
C VAL A 84 -6.64 1.77 -6.44
N GLN A 85 -6.34 2.88 -5.77
CA GLN A 85 -4.99 3.17 -5.28
C GLN A 85 -4.52 2.12 -4.27
N VAL A 86 -5.40 1.71 -3.35
CA VAL A 86 -5.11 0.62 -2.40
C VAL A 86 -4.78 -0.68 -3.15
N LYS A 87 -5.59 -1.04 -4.16
CA LYS A 87 -5.35 -2.23 -4.98
C LYS A 87 -4.01 -2.18 -5.69
N GLU A 88 -3.66 -1.03 -6.27
CA GLU A 88 -2.38 -0.84 -6.94
C GLU A 88 -1.18 -0.98 -5.98
N ILE A 89 -1.27 -0.42 -4.76
CA ILE A 89 -0.23 -0.61 -3.74
C ILE A 89 0.01 -2.11 -3.46
N VAL A 90 -1.06 -2.89 -3.32
CA VAL A 90 -0.97 -4.34 -3.10
C VAL A 90 -0.43 -5.06 -4.34
N TYR A 91 -0.87 -4.70 -5.54
CA TYR A 91 -0.40 -5.34 -6.78
C TYR A 91 1.08 -5.08 -7.04
N GLN A 92 1.53 -3.84 -6.87
CA GLN A 92 2.94 -3.45 -7.03
C GLN A 92 3.85 -4.20 -6.05
N ALA A 93 3.38 -4.43 -4.81
CA ALA A 93 4.17 -5.13 -3.80
C ALA A 93 4.56 -6.56 -4.21
N VAL A 94 3.84 -7.20 -5.15
CA VAL A 94 4.16 -8.56 -5.63
C VAL A 94 5.54 -8.60 -6.29
N ALA A 95 5.92 -7.57 -7.04
CA ALA A 95 7.21 -7.50 -7.71
C ALA A 95 8.38 -7.45 -6.71
N TYR A 96 8.17 -6.80 -5.56
CA TYR A 96 9.20 -6.59 -4.55
C TYR A 96 9.25 -7.69 -3.47
N LEU A 97 8.10 -8.21 -3.05
CA LEU A 97 7.98 -9.09 -1.88
C LEU A 97 7.63 -10.53 -2.24
N GLY A 98 7.12 -10.76 -3.46
CA GLY A 98 6.61 -12.04 -3.93
C GLY A 98 5.17 -12.31 -3.50
N PHE A 99 4.43 -13.01 -4.37
CA PHE A 99 2.98 -13.26 -4.20
C PHE A 99 2.60 -13.86 -2.85
N GLY A 100 3.38 -14.83 -2.34
CA GLY A 100 3.07 -15.50 -1.07
C GLY A 100 2.99 -14.55 0.13
N ARG A 101 3.81 -13.50 0.16
CA ARG A 101 3.79 -12.47 1.22
C ARG A 101 2.67 -11.45 1.04
N VAL A 102 2.26 -11.22 -0.20
CA VAL A 102 1.28 -10.19 -0.55
C VAL A 102 -0.16 -10.70 -0.48
N LEU A 103 -0.39 -12.00 -0.73
CA LEU A 103 -1.71 -12.61 -0.77
C LEU A 103 -2.61 -12.28 0.45
N PRO A 104 -2.11 -12.31 1.71
CA PRO A 104 -2.94 -11.93 2.86
C PRO A 104 -3.50 -10.51 2.78
N PHE A 105 -2.70 -9.55 2.29
CA PHE A 105 -3.10 -8.15 2.15
C PHE A 105 -4.17 -7.98 1.06
N LEU A 106 -4.04 -8.71 -0.05
CA LEU A 106 -5.06 -8.71 -1.09
C LEU A 106 -6.42 -9.21 -0.58
N ASN A 107 -6.41 -10.25 0.26
CA ASN A 107 -7.62 -10.77 0.90
C ASN A 107 -8.23 -9.74 1.85
N ILE A 108 -7.41 -9.10 2.71
CA ILE A 108 -7.86 -8.04 3.61
C ILE A 108 -8.52 -6.88 2.84
N VAL A 109 -7.91 -6.44 1.73
CA VAL A 109 -8.50 -5.38 0.89
C VAL A 109 -9.86 -5.81 0.33
N ASN A 110 -9.97 -7.03 -0.19
CA ASN A 110 -11.25 -7.54 -0.70
C ASN A 110 -12.34 -7.57 0.37
N GLU A 111 -12.02 -8.06 1.56
CA GLU A 111 -12.94 -8.14 2.71
C GLU A 111 -13.42 -6.75 3.10
N VAL A 112 -12.50 -5.80 3.34
CA VAL A 112 -12.84 -4.44 3.75
C VAL A 112 -13.65 -3.68 2.70
N LEU A 113 -13.33 -3.84 1.41
CA LEU A 113 -14.10 -3.21 0.33
C LEU A 113 -15.51 -3.81 0.23
N THR A 114 -15.63 -5.13 0.36
CA THR A 114 -16.94 -5.81 0.36
C THR A 114 -17.80 -5.38 1.54
N ASP A 115 -17.22 -5.31 2.74
CA ASP A 115 -17.90 -4.85 3.97
C ASP A 115 -18.37 -3.40 3.86
N ARG A 116 -17.65 -2.57 3.09
CA ARG A 116 -18.01 -1.18 2.77
C ARG A 116 -19.02 -1.06 1.63
N GLY A 117 -19.51 -2.17 1.08
CA GLY A 117 -20.47 -2.18 -0.02
C GLY A 117 -19.88 -1.81 -1.39
N VAL A 118 -18.55 -1.82 -1.53
CA VAL A 118 -17.89 -1.61 -2.82
C VAL A 118 -18.07 -2.87 -3.66
N THR A 119 -18.60 -2.72 -4.87
CA THR A 119 -18.77 -3.85 -5.80
C THR A 119 -17.43 -4.25 -6.39
N LEU A 120 -17.11 -5.55 -6.31
CA LEU A 120 -15.92 -6.14 -6.90
C LEU A 120 -16.30 -7.04 -8.10
N PRO A 121 -15.46 -7.14 -9.15
CA PRO A 121 -14.17 -6.48 -9.31
C PRO A 121 -14.33 -4.97 -9.56
N LEU A 122 -13.33 -4.18 -9.14
CA LEU A 122 -13.22 -2.79 -9.57
C LEU A 122 -13.04 -2.75 -11.09
N GLU A 123 -13.48 -1.66 -11.71
CA GLU A 123 -13.23 -1.43 -13.13
C GLU A 123 -11.73 -1.42 -13.42
N GLY A 124 -11.30 -2.13 -14.47
CA GLY A 124 -9.89 -2.20 -14.85
C GLY A 124 -9.34 -0.82 -15.22
N GLN A 125 -8.24 -0.41 -14.59
CA GLN A 125 -7.60 0.88 -14.82
C GLN A 125 -6.35 0.78 -15.73
N SER A 126 -6.13 -0.37 -16.38
CA SER A 126 -4.94 -0.55 -17.21
C SER A 126 -4.96 0.38 -18.41
N THR A 127 -3.98 1.28 -18.49
CA THR A 127 -3.74 2.12 -19.67
C THR A 127 -2.74 1.51 -20.65
N THR A 128 -2.18 0.34 -20.33
CA THR A 128 -1.15 -0.35 -21.11
C THR A 128 -1.62 -1.71 -21.62
N THR A 129 -0.91 -2.23 -22.62
CA THR A 129 -1.06 -3.59 -23.15
C THR A 129 0.21 -4.40 -22.85
N PRO A 130 0.20 -5.74 -23.00
CA PRO A 130 1.41 -6.55 -22.87
C PRO A 130 2.58 -6.07 -23.74
N GLU A 131 2.29 -5.47 -24.90
CA GLU A 131 3.28 -4.94 -25.84
C GLU A 131 3.82 -3.57 -25.41
N THR A 132 2.98 -2.72 -24.80
CA THR A 132 3.35 -1.32 -24.47
C THR A 132 3.80 -1.12 -23.02
N ARG A 133 3.50 -2.05 -22.11
CA ARG A 133 3.81 -1.92 -20.67
C ARG A 133 5.29 -1.74 -20.35
N ALA A 134 6.19 -2.35 -21.12
CA ALA A 134 7.63 -2.26 -20.86
C ALA A 134 8.18 -0.85 -21.14
N GLU A 135 7.78 -0.25 -22.27
CA GLU A 135 8.17 1.11 -22.62
C GLU A 135 7.51 2.14 -21.68
N ALA A 136 6.23 1.93 -21.35
CA ALA A 136 5.52 2.80 -20.43
C ALA A 136 6.16 2.79 -19.03
N GLY A 137 6.53 1.61 -18.53
CA GLY A 137 7.17 1.50 -17.23
C GLY A 137 8.59 2.04 -17.20
N GLU A 138 9.39 1.90 -18.27
CA GLU A 138 10.70 2.58 -18.38
C GLU A 138 10.53 4.11 -18.32
N ARG A 139 9.54 4.67 -19.02
CA ARG A 139 9.25 6.10 -18.96
C ARG A 139 8.89 6.55 -17.54
N SER A 140 8.04 5.81 -16.83
CA SER A 140 7.72 6.09 -15.42
C SER A 140 8.97 5.99 -14.53
N GLN A 141 9.82 4.99 -14.73
CA GLN A 141 11.06 4.85 -13.96
C GLN A 141 12.02 6.03 -14.19
N ILE A 142 12.13 6.53 -15.43
CA ILE A 142 12.93 7.72 -15.74
C ILE A 142 12.34 8.97 -15.09
N GLU A 143 11.01 9.13 -15.11
CA GLU A 143 10.33 10.25 -14.48
C GLU A 143 10.52 10.27 -12.96
N ILE A 144 10.45 9.10 -12.32
CA ILE A 144 10.52 8.96 -10.85
C ILE A 144 11.97 8.94 -10.35
N PHE A 145 12.86 8.17 -10.99
CA PHE A 145 14.22 7.92 -10.49
C PHE A 145 15.31 8.62 -11.33
N GLY A 146 14.96 9.27 -12.43
CA GLY A 146 15.85 10.04 -13.30
C GLY A 146 16.42 9.26 -14.50
N GLU A 147 17.16 9.98 -15.35
CA GLU A 147 17.73 9.47 -16.63
C GLU A 147 18.62 8.23 -16.48
N GLY A 148 19.13 7.94 -15.27
CA GLY A 148 19.90 6.71 -15.00
C GLY A 148 19.11 5.42 -15.23
N MET A 149 17.77 5.48 -15.26
CA MET A 149 16.92 4.32 -15.53
C MET A 149 16.73 4.02 -17.03
N ARG A 150 17.25 4.85 -17.93
CA ARG A 150 17.11 4.60 -19.37
C ARG A 150 17.82 3.31 -19.78
N GLY A 151 17.11 2.41 -20.46
CA GLY A 151 17.60 1.11 -20.86
C GLY A 151 17.65 0.08 -19.73
N PHE A 152 17.10 0.38 -18.54
CA PHE A 152 17.17 -0.48 -17.36
C PHE A 152 16.69 -1.90 -17.64
N ALA A 153 15.60 -2.05 -18.39
CA ALA A 153 15.02 -3.34 -18.78
C ALA A 153 15.98 -4.25 -19.57
N THR A 154 17.01 -3.68 -20.20
CA THR A 154 18.04 -4.41 -20.98
C THR A 154 19.41 -4.44 -20.31
N SER A 155 19.53 -3.79 -19.16
CA SER A 155 20.77 -3.66 -18.40
C SER A 155 21.12 -4.92 -17.60
N GLY A 156 22.38 -5.05 -17.22
CA GLY A 156 22.88 -6.15 -16.40
C GLY A 156 23.29 -7.41 -17.19
N PRO A 157 23.74 -8.46 -16.47
CA PRO A 157 24.16 -9.72 -17.07
C PRO A 157 23.06 -10.35 -17.93
N GLU A 158 23.44 -10.98 -19.05
CA GLU A 158 22.48 -11.61 -19.98
C GLU A 158 21.59 -12.65 -19.28
N GLU A 159 22.18 -13.42 -18.37
CA GLU A 159 21.49 -14.45 -17.58
C GLU A 159 20.41 -13.91 -16.64
N THR A 160 20.46 -12.62 -16.25
CA THR A 160 19.55 -12.06 -15.23
C THR A 160 18.80 -10.81 -15.66
N ARG A 161 19.13 -10.20 -16.82
CA ARG A 161 18.46 -8.97 -17.31
C ARG A 161 16.94 -9.12 -17.49
N HIS A 162 16.46 -10.35 -17.65
CA HIS A 162 15.03 -10.63 -17.74
C HIS A 162 14.27 -10.22 -16.46
N ILE A 163 14.95 -10.17 -15.30
CA ILE A 163 14.39 -9.67 -14.03
C ILE A 163 14.16 -8.16 -14.13
N ASN A 164 15.16 -7.39 -14.59
CA ASN A 164 15.02 -5.94 -14.79
C ASN A 164 13.90 -5.62 -15.78
N LYS A 165 13.75 -6.45 -16.83
CA LYS A 165 12.62 -6.35 -17.76
C LYS A 165 11.28 -6.54 -17.06
N TRP A 166 11.16 -7.52 -16.15
CA TRP A 166 9.94 -7.75 -15.40
C TRP A 166 9.62 -6.60 -14.46
N GLU A 167 10.63 -6.04 -13.77
CA GLU A 167 10.46 -4.89 -12.89
C GLU A 167 10.02 -3.64 -13.66
N ALA A 168 10.68 -3.32 -14.77
CA ALA A 168 10.26 -2.24 -15.65
C ALA A 168 8.84 -2.44 -16.17
N SER A 169 8.46 -3.69 -16.48
CA SER A 169 7.12 -4.00 -16.97
C SER A 169 6.07 -4.12 -15.85
N ALA A 170 6.46 -4.18 -14.57
CA ALA A 170 5.54 -4.36 -13.43
C ALA A 170 4.81 -3.07 -13.04
N VAL A 171 5.27 -1.92 -13.53
CA VAL A 171 4.55 -0.64 -13.39
C VAL A 171 3.20 -0.77 -14.10
N PHE A 172 2.14 -0.92 -13.31
CA PHE A 172 0.77 -0.87 -13.76
C PHE A 172 0.44 0.61 -13.88
N VAL A 173 0.48 1.13 -15.10
CA VAL A 173 0.11 2.52 -15.35
C VAL A 173 -1.41 2.59 -15.31
N GLY A 174 -1.94 3.13 -14.22
CA GLY A 174 -3.34 3.46 -13.98
C GLY A 174 -3.44 4.80 -13.27
#